data_AF-A0A7X8GUW0-F1
#
_entry.id   AF-A0A7X8GUW0-F1
#
_cell.length_a   1.000
_cell.length_b   1.000
_cell.length_c   1.000
_cell.angle_alpha   90.00
_cell.angle_beta   90.00
_cell.angle_gamma   90.00
#
_symmetry.space_group_name_H-M   'P 1'
#
loop_
_entity.id
_entity.type
_entity.pdbx_description
1 polymer ?
#
loop_
_entity_poly.entity_id
_entity_poly.type
_entity_poly.pdbx_seq_one_letter_code
_entity_poly.pdbx_strand_id
1 'polypeptide(L)'
;KPLIPFNTNSEIAGKLAKKIKKTRWLDKESFQKLLSKEEIELGDENNHPIYDEYLTEANLSDHVISFRQTVPRVSIPRSVSENLGKTSIFYMERIYFSEGSGLYLLAEGNTDLLKKGLEILQFEGIGTDRNIGQGTYTLSEGIIELNLPGKTEYYTNLGLYCPDIHINLEELLGSKDSGEKKCRWDLIRRGGWITQEGFLGIRKKYIYMFTEGSIFKINMNGRFSDGQGAIDLKPKPEGLVVPEHQVYRCGRTIFLPVNI
;
A
#
# COMPACT_ATOMS: atom_id res chain seq x y z
N LYS A 1 2.64 10.21 6.89
CA LYS A 1 3.67 10.39 7.95
C LYS A 1 4.21 9.00 8.24
N PRO A 2 5.53 8.82 8.29
CA PRO A 2 6.14 7.57 8.75
C PRO A 2 5.58 7.19 10.12
N LEU A 3 5.07 5.96 10.24
CA LEU A 3 4.56 5.41 11.49
C LEU A 3 5.73 4.96 12.39
N ILE A 4 6.80 4.43 11.78
CA ILE A 4 8.08 4.20 12.45
C ILE A 4 8.83 5.54 12.55
N PRO A 5 9.19 6.00 13.76
CA PRO A 5 9.93 7.25 13.93
C PRO A 5 11.37 7.09 13.40
N PHE A 6 11.87 8.12 12.72
CA PHE A 6 13.27 8.15 12.29
C PHE A 6 14.17 8.39 13.50
N ASN A 7 15.24 7.62 13.62
CA ASN A 7 16.33 7.94 14.53
C ASN A 7 17.28 8.89 13.81
N THR A 8 17.29 10.17 14.20
CA THR A 8 18.06 11.24 13.56
C THR A 8 18.28 12.36 14.58
N ASN A 9 19.26 13.23 14.32
CA ASN A 9 19.47 14.46 15.09
C ASN A 9 18.17 15.29 15.24
N SER A 10 17.82 15.63 16.48
CA SER A 10 16.55 16.28 16.83
C SER A 10 16.40 17.70 16.30
N GLU A 11 17.51 18.45 16.18
CA GLU A 11 17.50 19.81 15.64
C GLU A 11 17.20 19.79 14.14
N ILE A 12 17.90 18.94 13.39
CA ILE A 12 17.70 18.75 11.95
C ILE A 12 16.30 18.19 11.68
N ALA A 13 15.84 17.23 12.48
CA ALA A 13 14.50 16.67 12.37
C ALA A 13 13.41 17.74 12.56
N GLY A 14 13.62 18.70 13.47
CA GLY A 14 12.73 19.83 13.69
C GLY A 14 12.62 20.72 12.43
N LYS A 15 13.78 21.05 11.83
CA LYS A 15 13.88 21.83 10.59
C LYS A 15 13.21 21.13 9.40
N LEU A 16 13.43 19.82 9.27
CA LEU A 16 12.90 18.99 8.18
C LEU A 16 11.53 18.34 8.47
N ALA A 17 10.88 18.66 9.59
CA ALA A 17 9.70 17.96 10.07
C ALA A 17 8.55 17.85 9.04
N LYS A 18 8.33 18.91 8.25
CA LYS A 18 7.31 18.92 7.20
C LYS A 18 7.65 17.96 6.05
N LYS A 19 8.93 17.84 5.69
CA LYS A 19 9.41 16.94 4.63
C LYS A 19 9.33 15.48 5.09
N ILE A 20 9.85 15.19 6.30
CA ILE A 20 9.74 13.87 6.93
C ILE A 20 8.27 13.40 7.02
N LYS A 21 7.34 14.30 7.37
CA LYS A 21 5.91 13.95 7.46
C LYS A 21 5.31 13.52 6.11
N LYS A 22 5.83 14.04 5.00
CA LYS A 22 5.39 13.76 3.63
C LYS A 22 6.05 12.52 3.04
N THR A 23 7.22 12.11 3.52
CA THR A 23 7.91 10.89 3.10
C THR A 23 6.99 9.67 3.22
N ARG A 24 6.94 8.87 2.15
CA ARG A 24 6.17 7.63 2.01
C ARG A 24 7.04 6.46 1.58
N TRP A 25 8.09 6.72 0.82
CA TRP A 25 8.99 5.72 0.28
C TRP A 25 10.40 5.94 0.80
N LEU A 26 11.07 4.86 1.15
CA LEU A 26 12.48 4.84 1.50
C LEU A 26 13.18 3.90 0.53
N ASP A 27 14.42 4.21 0.18
CA ASP A 27 15.27 3.23 -0.47
C ASP A 27 15.57 2.05 0.47
N LYS A 28 16.15 0.98 -0.10
CA LYS A 28 16.45 -0.26 0.62
C LYS A 28 17.31 0.00 1.87
N GLU A 29 18.36 0.80 1.73
CA GLU A 29 19.34 1.03 2.80
C GLU A 29 18.73 1.84 3.95
N SER A 30 18.05 2.93 3.62
CA SER A 30 17.35 3.77 4.61
C SER A 30 16.22 3.01 5.29
N PHE A 31 15.52 2.13 4.56
CA PHE A 31 14.49 1.26 5.15
C PHE A 31 15.09 0.24 6.13
N GLN A 32 16.24 -0.36 5.81
CA GLN A 32 16.93 -1.26 6.74
C GLN A 32 17.41 -0.52 8.01
N LYS A 33 18.00 0.68 7.86
CA LYS A 33 18.38 1.52 9.00
C LYS A 33 17.16 1.84 9.87
N LEU A 34 16.03 2.17 9.25
CA LEU A 34 14.75 2.42 9.92
C LEU A 34 14.27 1.20 10.72
N LEU A 35 14.33 0.00 10.15
CA LEU A 35 13.91 -1.24 10.83
C LEU A 35 14.82 -1.55 12.03
N SER A 36 16.13 -1.33 11.90
CA SER A 36 17.12 -1.61 12.95
C SER A 36 17.22 -0.52 14.02
N LYS A 37 16.54 0.62 13.84
CA LYS A 37 16.67 1.83 14.66
C LYS A 37 18.07 2.45 14.61
N GLU A 38 18.78 2.24 13.51
CA GLU A 38 20.05 2.90 13.21
C GLU A 38 19.79 4.36 12.83
N GLU A 39 20.82 5.19 12.96
CA GLU A 39 20.72 6.61 12.61
C GLU A 39 20.56 6.79 11.10
N ILE A 40 19.60 7.64 10.70
CA ILE A 40 19.40 8.07 9.31
C ILE A 40 19.92 9.50 9.20
N GLU A 41 20.97 9.70 8.42
CA GLU A 41 21.56 11.00 8.18
C GLU A 41 20.66 11.82 7.24
N LEU A 42 20.09 12.92 7.75
CA LEU A 42 19.21 13.79 6.97
C LEU A 42 19.90 15.03 6.38
N GLY A 43 21.20 15.22 6.64
CA GLY A 43 21.95 16.40 6.19
C GLY A 43 21.42 17.70 6.82
N ASP A 44 21.25 18.75 6.01
CA ASP A 44 20.75 20.07 6.43
C ASP A 44 19.51 20.52 5.62
N GLU A 45 19.02 21.76 5.86
CA GLU A 45 17.83 22.27 5.17
C GLU A 45 17.97 22.39 3.65
N ASN A 46 19.18 22.62 3.15
CA ASN A 46 19.50 22.82 1.74
C ASN A 46 20.01 21.54 1.08
N ASN A 47 20.70 20.69 1.83
CA ASN A 47 21.29 19.45 1.36
C ASN A 47 20.78 18.27 2.19
N HIS A 48 19.67 17.66 1.75
CA HIS A 48 19.05 16.52 2.40
C HIS A 48 18.62 15.43 1.39
N PRO A 49 18.51 14.16 1.81
CA PRO A 49 18.13 13.03 0.94
C PRO A 49 16.62 12.92 0.66
N ILE A 50 15.79 13.90 1.06
CA ILE A 50 14.33 13.85 0.90
C ILE A 50 13.87 14.56 -0.37
N TYR A 51 13.36 13.81 -1.35
CA TYR A 51 12.85 14.30 -2.63
C TYR A 51 11.34 14.02 -2.73
N ASP A 52 10.53 15.05 -2.53
CA ASP A 52 9.05 14.97 -2.45
C ASP A 52 8.53 13.93 -1.43
N GLU A 53 8.09 12.75 -1.88
CA GLU A 53 7.62 11.64 -1.04
C GLU A 53 8.67 10.52 -0.84
N TYR A 54 9.88 10.68 -1.39
CA TYR A 54 10.96 9.69 -1.34
C TYR A 54 12.09 10.16 -0.41
N LEU A 55 12.66 9.25 0.35
CA LEU A 55 13.93 9.44 1.06
C LEU A 55 14.94 8.46 0.48
N THR A 56 16.02 8.99 -0.09
CA THR A 56 17.09 8.16 -0.63
C THR A 56 18.42 8.87 -0.61
N GLU A 57 19.49 8.10 -0.34
CA GLU A 57 20.86 8.60 -0.42
C GLU A 57 21.33 8.79 -1.86
N ALA A 58 20.62 8.19 -2.84
CA ALA A 58 20.88 8.44 -4.25
C ALA A 58 20.49 9.87 -4.63
N ASN A 59 21.34 10.54 -5.41
CA ASN A 59 21.02 11.88 -5.88
C ASN A 59 19.90 11.82 -6.93
N LEU A 60 18.68 12.18 -6.53
CA LEU A 60 17.50 12.28 -7.38
C LEU A 60 17.23 13.71 -7.88
N SER A 61 18.13 14.68 -7.65
CA SER A 61 17.86 16.09 -7.99
C SER A 61 17.43 16.29 -9.45
N ASP A 62 17.89 15.40 -10.33
CA ASP A 62 17.62 15.46 -11.76
C ASP A 62 16.64 14.37 -12.23
N HIS A 63 16.21 13.45 -11.35
CA HIS A 63 15.39 12.28 -11.71
C HIS A 63 14.12 12.16 -10.88
N VAL A 64 12.97 12.41 -11.52
CA VAL A 64 11.65 12.16 -10.92
C VAL A 64 11.33 10.67 -11.07
N ILE A 65 11.17 9.91 -9.98
CA ILE A 65 10.81 8.47 -10.07
C ILE A 65 9.44 8.27 -10.73
N SER A 66 8.45 9.01 -10.23
CA SER A 66 7.11 9.05 -10.80
C SER A 66 6.46 10.41 -10.54
N PHE A 67 5.50 10.76 -11.40
CA PHE A 67 4.68 11.96 -11.19
C PHE A 67 3.21 11.66 -11.44
N ARG A 68 2.35 12.48 -10.81
CA ARG A 68 0.90 12.38 -10.92
C ARG A 68 0.38 13.48 -11.83
N GLN A 69 -0.50 13.11 -12.76
CA GLN A 69 -1.20 14.06 -13.61
C GLN A 69 -2.71 13.88 -13.44
N THR A 70 -3.38 14.98 -13.07
CA THR A 70 -4.85 15.02 -13.03
C THR A 70 -5.37 15.37 -14.42
N VAL A 71 -6.14 14.47 -15.02
CA VAL A 71 -6.73 14.61 -16.34
C VAL A 71 -8.25 14.75 -16.21
N PRO A 72 -8.86 15.82 -16.76
CA PRO A 72 -10.31 15.95 -16.83
C PRO A 72 -10.90 14.99 -17.87
N ARG A 73 -12.08 14.46 -17.56
CA ARG A 73 -12.90 13.62 -18.42
C ARG A 73 -14.33 14.14 -18.42
N VAL A 74 -15.05 13.85 -19.49
CA VAL A 74 -16.46 14.21 -19.64
C VAL A 74 -17.28 12.94 -19.76
N SER A 75 -18.30 12.82 -18.93
CA SER A 75 -19.38 11.86 -19.12
C SER A 75 -20.46 12.52 -19.98
N ILE A 76 -20.77 11.92 -21.12
CA ILE A 76 -21.80 12.37 -22.04
C ILE A 76 -22.99 11.40 -21.91
N PRO A 77 -24.16 11.87 -21.46
CA PRO A 77 -25.33 11.02 -21.34
C PRO A 77 -25.79 10.55 -22.71
N ARG A 78 -26.21 9.29 -22.81
CA ARG A 78 -26.68 8.69 -24.07
C ARG A 78 -28.14 8.99 -24.36
N SER A 79 -28.89 9.48 -23.37
CA SER A 79 -30.30 9.86 -23.50
C SER A 79 -30.64 11.04 -22.58
N VAL A 80 -31.79 11.67 -22.81
CA VAL A 80 -32.33 12.72 -21.93
C VAL A 80 -32.72 12.16 -20.56
N SER A 81 -33.10 10.88 -20.48
CA SER A 81 -33.40 10.23 -19.20
C SER A 81 -32.16 9.98 -18.33
N GLU A 82 -30.99 9.83 -18.94
CA GLU A 82 -29.72 9.71 -18.22
C GLU A 82 -29.20 11.10 -17.83
N ASN A 83 -29.04 11.33 -16.52
CA ASN A 83 -28.55 12.59 -15.96
C ASN A 83 -29.28 13.86 -16.50
N LEU A 84 -30.56 13.73 -16.84
CA LEU A 84 -31.37 14.80 -17.44
C LEU A 84 -30.74 15.39 -18.73
N GLY A 85 -29.98 14.59 -19.49
CA GLY A 85 -29.27 15.04 -20.68
C GLY A 85 -28.07 15.95 -20.41
N LYS A 86 -27.63 16.10 -19.15
CA LYS A 86 -26.49 16.96 -18.78
C LYS A 86 -25.17 16.20 -18.79
N THR A 87 -24.15 16.79 -19.39
CA THR A 87 -22.77 16.31 -19.29
C THR A 87 -22.20 16.59 -17.90
N SER A 88 -21.34 15.71 -17.40
CA SER A 88 -20.61 15.93 -16.14
C SER A 88 -19.10 15.79 -16.35
N ILE A 89 -18.34 16.68 -15.71
CA ILE A 89 -16.87 16.60 -15.69
C ILE A 89 -16.46 15.81 -14.46
N PHE A 90 -15.54 14.87 -14.64
CA PHE A 90 -14.86 14.18 -13.55
C PHE A 90 -13.36 14.17 -13.81
N TYR A 91 -12.58 14.02 -12.76
CA TYR A 91 -11.12 14.03 -12.84
C TYR A 91 -10.57 12.66 -12.53
N MET A 92 -9.56 12.26 -13.28
CA MET A 92 -8.81 11.04 -13.06
C MET A 92 -7.35 11.38 -12.82
N GLU A 93 -6.73 10.69 -11.89
CA GLU A 93 -5.29 10.77 -11.69
C GLU A 93 -4.61 9.66 -12.49
N ARG A 94 -3.53 10.02 -13.20
CA ARG A 94 -2.62 9.09 -13.85
C ARG A 94 -1.27 9.18 -13.18
N ILE A 95 -0.63 8.03 -12.99
CA ILE A 95 0.74 7.95 -12.48
C ILE A 95 1.64 7.60 -13.66
N TYR A 96 2.63 8.43 -13.90
CA TYR A 96 3.66 8.23 -14.91
C TYR A 96 4.97 7.86 -14.22
N PHE A 97 5.65 6.84 -14.74
CA PHE A 97 6.97 6.43 -14.28
C PHE A 97 8.02 6.93 -15.27
N SER A 98 9.14 7.43 -14.75
CA SER A 98 10.28 7.78 -15.59
C SER A 98 11.01 6.52 -16.06
N GLU A 99 11.91 6.70 -17.02
CA GLU A 99 12.75 5.60 -17.49
C GLU A 99 13.53 4.95 -16.33
N GLY A 100 13.58 3.61 -16.35
CA GLY A 100 14.17 2.81 -15.26
C GLY A 100 13.35 2.75 -13.97
N SER A 101 12.14 3.32 -13.93
CA SER A 101 11.26 3.32 -12.76
C SER A 101 10.00 2.49 -12.99
N GLY A 102 9.44 1.94 -11.91
CA GLY A 102 8.23 1.12 -11.96
C GLY A 102 7.74 0.71 -10.58
N LEU A 103 6.89 -0.31 -10.54
CA LEU A 103 6.42 -0.92 -9.31
C LEU A 103 6.97 -2.33 -9.18
N TYR A 104 7.18 -2.76 -7.95
CA TYR A 104 7.45 -4.15 -7.62
C TYR A 104 6.54 -4.58 -6.48
N LEU A 105 6.41 -5.90 -6.30
CA LEU A 105 5.76 -6.50 -5.15
C LEU A 105 6.65 -7.61 -4.61
N LEU A 106 6.49 -7.90 -3.33
CA LEU A 106 7.13 -9.05 -2.69
C LEU A 106 6.11 -10.18 -2.58
N ALA A 107 6.59 -11.40 -2.79
CA ALA A 107 5.79 -12.61 -2.65
C ALA A 107 6.62 -13.67 -1.93
N GLU A 108 5.98 -14.34 -0.96
CA GLU A 108 6.56 -15.41 -0.17
C GLU A 108 5.71 -16.68 -0.34
N GLY A 109 6.35 -17.83 -0.50
CA GLY A 109 5.70 -19.13 -0.64
C GLY A 109 5.58 -19.62 -2.09
N ASN A 110 4.56 -20.43 -2.39
CA ASN A 110 4.29 -20.86 -3.77
C ASN A 110 3.65 -19.70 -4.56
N THR A 111 4.35 -19.22 -5.57
CA THR A 111 3.97 -18.08 -6.39
C THR A 111 3.52 -18.46 -7.81
N ASP A 112 3.38 -19.74 -8.15
CA ASP A 112 3.12 -20.20 -9.52
C ASP A 112 1.84 -19.60 -10.11
N LEU A 113 0.76 -19.58 -9.34
CA LEU A 113 -0.51 -18.99 -9.76
C LEU A 113 -0.46 -17.48 -9.83
N LEU A 114 0.26 -16.84 -8.91
CA LEU A 114 0.47 -15.38 -8.92
C LEU A 114 1.22 -14.98 -10.19
N LYS A 115 2.32 -15.68 -10.50
CA LYS A 115 3.14 -15.45 -11.70
C LYS A 115 2.33 -15.58 -12.97
N LYS A 116 1.61 -16.69 -13.15
CA LYS A 116 0.72 -16.88 -14.31
C LYS A 116 -0.34 -15.78 -14.42
N GLY A 117 -0.88 -15.33 -13.29
CA GLY A 117 -1.81 -14.22 -13.25
C GLY A 117 -1.17 -12.91 -13.73
N LEU A 118 0.04 -12.59 -13.26
CA LEU A 118 0.78 -11.40 -13.68
C LEU A 118 1.18 -11.46 -15.17
N GLU A 119 1.59 -12.63 -15.66
CA GLU A 119 1.90 -12.85 -17.08
C GLU A 119 0.72 -12.56 -18.00
N ILE A 120 -0.51 -12.85 -17.57
CA ILE A 120 -1.73 -12.49 -18.31
C ILE A 120 -2.02 -10.99 -18.15
N LEU A 121 -1.96 -10.49 -16.91
CA LEU A 121 -2.29 -9.11 -16.56
C LEU A 121 -1.35 -8.08 -17.20
N GLN A 122 -0.15 -8.46 -17.63
CA GLN A 122 0.75 -7.53 -18.35
C GLN A 122 0.14 -7.02 -19.66
N PHE A 123 -0.70 -7.83 -20.32
CA PHE A 123 -1.42 -7.49 -21.55
C PHE A 123 -2.79 -6.87 -21.29
N GLU A 124 -3.50 -7.35 -20.25
CA GLU A 124 -4.82 -6.84 -19.87
C GLU A 124 -4.77 -5.54 -19.07
N GLY A 125 -3.62 -5.23 -18.47
CA GLY A 125 -3.39 -4.10 -17.57
C GLY A 125 -3.97 -4.29 -16.16
N ILE A 126 -3.46 -3.50 -15.22
CA ILE A 126 -3.93 -3.41 -13.83
C ILE A 126 -4.52 -2.02 -13.57
N GLY A 127 -5.72 -1.99 -12.97
CA GLY A 127 -6.38 -0.74 -12.57
C GLY A 127 -7.52 -0.32 -13.50
N THR A 128 -7.73 0.99 -13.61
CA THR A 128 -8.82 1.60 -14.38
C THR A 128 -8.36 1.98 -15.79
N ASP A 129 -9.28 2.18 -16.73
CA ASP A 129 -8.99 2.65 -18.10
C ASP A 129 -8.05 1.73 -18.91
N ARG A 130 -8.03 0.44 -18.60
CA ARG A 130 -7.20 -0.57 -19.28
C ARG A 130 -7.42 -0.61 -20.80
N ASN A 131 -8.66 -0.41 -21.23
CA ASN A 131 -9.06 -0.41 -22.65
C ASN A 131 -8.42 0.72 -23.48
N ILE A 132 -7.81 1.73 -22.86
CA ILE A 132 -7.07 2.79 -23.56
C ILE A 132 -5.56 2.72 -23.30
N GLY A 133 -5.06 1.54 -22.93
CA GLY A 133 -3.63 1.26 -22.73
C GLY A 133 -3.08 1.64 -21.36
N GLN A 134 -3.92 1.87 -20.35
CA GLN A 134 -3.46 2.14 -18.99
C GLN A 134 -3.16 0.84 -18.24
N GLY A 135 -2.13 0.87 -17.37
CA GLY A 135 -1.84 -0.21 -16.44
C GLY A 135 -1.14 -1.43 -17.04
N THR A 136 -0.79 -1.42 -18.33
CA THR A 136 0.08 -2.44 -18.96
C THR A 136 1.52 -2.30 -18.45
N TYR A 137 2.27 -3.39 -18.43
CA TYR A 137 3.64 -3.41 -17.91
C TYR A 137 4.45 -4.53 -18.58
N THR A 138 5.75 -4.59 -18.28
CA THR A 138 6.60 -5.76 -18.55
C THR A 138 6.93 -6.42 -17.23
N LEU A 139 6.75 -7.74 -17.15
CA LEU A 139 7.07 -8.51 -15.94
C LEU A 139 8.54 -8.91 -15.95
N SER A 140 9.23 -8.68 -14.83
CA SER A 140 10.55 -9.23 -14.55
C SER A 140 10.60 -9.75 -13.13
N GLU A 141 11.48 -10.72 -12.89
CA GLU A 141 11.70 -11.30 -11.57
C GLU A 141 13.05 -10.88 -11.02
N GLY A 142 13.12 -10.72 -9.71
CA GLY A 142 14.32 -10.36 -9.01
C GLY A 142 14.26 -10.81 -7.56
N ILE A 143 15.42 -10.80 -6.91
CA ILE A 143 15.55 -11.11 -5.50
C ILE A 143 15.97 -9.83 -4.78
N ILE A 144 15.30 -9.52 -3.67
CA ILE A 144 15.73 -8.48 -2.75
C ILE A 144 16.20 -9.14 -1.46
N GLU A 145 17.44 -8.86 -1.09
CA GLU A 145 17.99 -9.23 0.21
C GLU A 145 17.84 -8.05 1.15
N LEU A 146 17.35 -8.28 2.38
CA LEU A 146 17.20 -7.25 3.40
C LEU A 146 17.96 -7.66 4.65
N ASN A 147 18.79 -6.76 5.19
CA ASN A 147 19.36 -6.96 6.53
C ASN A 147 18.30 -6.54 7.55
N LEU A 148 17.68 -7.53 8.17
CA LEU A 148 16.61 -7.34 9.15
C LEU A 148 17.20 -7.32 10.57
N PRO A 149 16.59 -6.58 11.51
CA PRO A 149 16.97 -6.67 12.92
C PRO A 149 16.77 -8.08 13.47
N GLY A 150 17.46 -8.37 14.58
CA GLY A 150 17.36 -9.64 15.30
C GLY A 150 16.01 -9.86 15.99
N LYS A 151 16.01 -10.67 17.05
CA LYS A 151 14.77 -11.02 17.78
C LYS A 151 14.10 -9.79 18.39
N THR A 152 12.87 -9.51 17.96
CA THR A 152 11.98 -8.45 18.47
C THR A 152 10.56 -9.00 18.62
N GLU A 153 9.75 -8.33 19.44
CA GLU A 153 8.32 -8.59 19.61
C GLU A 153 7.45 -7.73 18.69
N TYR A 154 8.07 -6.79 17.96
CA TYR A 154 7.36 -5.81 17.13
C TYR A 154 7.68 -6.00 15.65
N TYR A 155 6.64 -5.92 14.84
CA TYR A 155 6.73 -6.14 13.40
C TYR A 155 5.95 -5.06 12.65
N THR A 156 6.43 -4.74 11.45
CA THR A 156 5.76 -3.85 10.52
C THR A 156 5.27 -4.59 9.28
N ASN A 157 4.08 -4.23 8.79
CA ASN A 157 3.48 -4.83 7.59
C ASN A 157 3.86 -4.07 6.31
N LEU A 158 4.13 -4.81 5.23
CA LEU A 158 4.50 -4.25 3.92
C LEU A 158 3.29 -4.01 2.99
N GLY A 159 2.14 -4.61 3.30
CA GLY A 159 0.89 -4.48 2.55
C GLY A 159 -0.29 -4.29 3.49
N LEU A 160 -1.47 -3.99 2.94
CA LEU A 160 -2.69 -3.87 3.74
C LEU A 160 -2.96 -5.12 4.58
N TYR A 161 -3.25 -4.91 5.86
CA TYR A 161 -3.40 -5.99 6.83
C TYR A 161 -4.80 -6.04 7.42
N CYS A 162 -5.38 -7.24 7.45
CA CYS A 162 -6.58 -7.55 8.20
C CYS A 162 -6.30 -8.78 9.07
N PRO A 163 -6.20 -8.61 10.41
CA PRO A 163 -5.93 -9.70 11.33
C PRO A 163 -6.97 -10.81 11.21
N ASP A 164 -6.57 -12.04 11.48
CA ASP A 164 -7.52 -13.15 11.61
C ASP A 164 -8.55 -12.89 12.73
N ILE A 165 -9.75 -13.43 12.58
CA ILE A 165 -10.86 -13.23 13.54
C ILE A 165 -10.54 -13.78 14.93
N HIS A 166 -9.61 -14.74 15.02
CA HIS A 166 -9.19 -15.34 16.28
C HIS A 166 -8.07 -14.56 17.00
N ILE A 167 -7.50 -13.52 16.38
CA ILE A 167 -6.45 -12.71 17.01
C ILE A 167 -7.05 -11.80 18.08
N ASN A 168 -6.42 -11.77 19.25
CA ASN A 168 -6.72 -10.77 20.27
C ASN A 168 -6.22 -9.40 19.82
N LEU A 169 -7.15 -8.53 19.43
CA LEU A 169 -6.82 -7.20 18.92
C LEU A 169 -6.15 -6.30 19.99
N GLU A 170 -6.53 -6.43 21.27
CA GLU A 170 -5.90 -5.64 22.33
C GLU A 170 -4.42 -5.99 22.49
N GLU A 171 -4.09 -7.28 22.40
CA GLU A 171 -2.72 -7.78 22.47
C GLU A 171 -1.91 -7.34 21.25
N LEU A 172 -2.47 -7.52 20.05
CA LEU A 172 -1.86 -7.11 18.79
C LEU A 172 -1.51 -5.61 18.78
N LEU A 173 -2.42 -4.79 19.32
CA LEU A 173 -2.27 -3.35 19.39
C LEU A 173 -1.45 -2.89 20.62
N GLY A 174 -0.94 -3.81 21.44
CA GLY A 174 -0.15 -3.50 22.64
C GLY A 174 -0.94 -2.68 23.67
N SER A 175 -2.27 -2.79 23.69
CA SER A 175 -3.14 -1.93 24.52
C SER A 175 -3.00 -2.19 26.03
N LYS A 176 -2.39 -3.32 26.40
CA LYS A 176 -2.12 -3.71 27.79
C LYS A 176 -0.71 -3.34 28.26
N ASP A 177 0.12 -2.77 27.38
CA ASP A 177 1.46 -2.33 27.76
C ASP A 177 1.35 -1.08 28.65
N SER A 178 1.87 -1.14 29.87
CA SER A 178 1.82 -0.07 30.89
C SER A 178 2.80 1.09 30.62
N GLY A 179 3.49 1.07 29.48
CA GLY A 179 4.53 2.03 29.09
C GLY A 179 4.17 2.88 27.87
N GLU A 180 5.20 3.37 27.16
CA GLU A 180 5.01 4.15 25.93
C GLU A 180 4.32 3.31 24.85
N LYS A 181 3.31 3.90 24.18
CA LYS A 181 2.60 3.24 23.07
C LYS A 181 3.54 3.04 21.88
N LYS A 182 4.05 1.82 21.80
CA LYS A 182 4.99 1.33 20.79
C LYS A 182 4.31 0.97 19.46
N CYS A 183 3.12 0.36 19.53
CA CYS A 183 2.30 0.07 18.36
C CYS A 183 1.73 1.36 17.76
N ARG A 184 1.77 1.49 16.42
CA ARG A 184 1.31 2.67 15.68
C ARG A 184 0.70 2.23 14.37
N TRP A 185 -0.47 2.74 14.02
CA TRP A 185 -1.19 2.27 12.85
C TRP A 185 -2.15 3.33 12.33
N ASP A 186 -2.47 3.23 11.04
CA ASP A 186 -3.58 3.93 10.42
C ASP A 186 -4.56 2.90 9.84
N LEU A 187 -5.81 3.32 9.62
CA LEU A 187 -6.85 2.49 9.01
C LEU A 187 -7.27 3.07 7.67
N ILE A 188 -7.49 2.19 6.69
CA ILE A 188 -8.07 2.52 5.41
C ILE A 188 -9.33 1.70 5.15
N ARG A 189 -10.38 2.36 4.66
CA ARG A 189 -11.60 1.69 4.21
C ARG A 189 -11.41 1.17 2.79
N ARG A 190 -11.46 -0.15 2.61
CA ARG A 190 -11.40 -0.83 1.32
C ARG A 190 -12.78 -1.31 0.92
N GLY A 191 -13.11 -1.13 -0.36
CA GLY A 191 -14.40 -1.51 -0.93
C GLY A 191 -14.34 -1.40 -2.45
N GLY A 192 -15.42 -0.92 -3.05
CA GLY A 192 -15.50 -0.67 -4.48
C GLY A 192 -16.62 -1.45 -5.13
N TRP A 193 -16.54 -1.58 -6.44
CA TRP A 193 -17.58 -2.17 -7.27
C TRP A 193 -17.17 -3.55 -7.75
N ILE A 194 -18.16 -4.40 -8.03
CA ILE A 194 -17.96 -5.64 -8.78
C ILE A 194 -17.78 -5.27 -10.24
N THR A 195 -16.70 -5.78 -10.85
CA THR A 195 -16.28 -5.46 -12.22
C THR A 195 -16.61 -6.55 -13.22
N GLN A 196 -17.24 -7.64 -12.75
CA GLN A 196 -17.72 -8.72 -13.60
C GLN A 196 -18.94 -8.27 -14.38
N GLU A 197 -19.01 -8.67 -15.64
CA GLU A 197 -20.17 -8.45 -16.50
C GLU A 197 -21.44 -9.05 -15.87
N GLY A 198 -22.57 -8.37 -16.05
CA GLY A 198 -23.84 -8.72 -15.38
C GLY A 198 -23.96 -8.23 -13.93
N PHE A 199 -22.86 -7.83 -13.29
CA PHE A 199 -22.84 -7.30 -11.91
C PHE A 199 -22.22 -5.91 -11.80
N LEU A 200 -22.04 -5.24 -12.94
CA LEU A 200 -21.53 -3.86 -13.00
C LEU A 200 -22.46 -2.93 -12.22
N GLY A 201 -21.87 -2.02 -11.44
CA GLY A 201 -22.63 -1.09 -10.60
C GLY A 201 -23.11 -1.68 -9.28
N ILE A 202 -22.76 -2.93 -8.93
CA ILE A 202 -23.02 -3.49 -7.61
C ILE A 202 -21.85 -3.21 -6.67
N ARG A 203 -22.15 -2.63 -5.51
CA ARG A 203 -21.14 -2.27 -4.52
C ARG A 203 -20.80 -3.47 -3.63
N LYS A 204 -19.50 -3.75 -3.48
CA LYS A 204 -18.99 -4.73 -2.51
C LYS A 204 -19.23 -4.23 -1.09
N LYS A 205 -19.32 -5.14 -0.12
CA LYS A 205 -19.13 -4.76 1.30
C LYS A 205 -17.77 -4.06 1.46
N TYR A 206 -17.70 -3.14 2.40
CA TYR A 206 -16.43 -2.51 2.76
C TYR A 206 -15.84 -3.17 4.00
N ILE A 207 -14.53 -3.04 4.14
CA ILE A 207 -13.78 -3.49 5.30
C ILE A 207 -12.73 -2.44 5.65
N TYR A 208 -12.41 -2.30 6.93
CA TYR A 208 -11.27 -1.51 7.39
C TYR A 208 -10.04 -2.41 7.47
N MET A 209 -8.93 -1.95 6.93
CA MET A 209 -7.64 -2.62 6.96
C MET A 209 -6.60 -1.68 7.56
N PHE A 210 -5.61 -2.22 8.24
CA PHE A 210 -4.43 -1.46 8.63
C PHE A 210 -3.58 -1.14 7.39
N THR A 211 -3.06 0.08 7.34
CA THR A 211 -2.20 0.53 6.23
C THR A 211 -0.80 -0.05 6.34
N GLU A 212 -0.06 -0.01 5.25
CA GLU A 212 1.36 -0.33 5.17
C GLU A 212 2.17 0.50 6.18
N GLY A 213 3.25 -0.10 6.71
CA GLY A 213 4.12 0.53 7.69
C GLY A 213 3.54 0.62 9.11
N SER A 214 2.37 0.04 9.37
CA SER A 214 1.84 -0.07 10.73
C SER A 214 2.73 -0.97 11.57
N ILE A 215 2.76 -0.76 12.88
CA ILE A 215 3.59 -1.47 13.85
C ILE A 215 2.68 -2.21 14.83
N PHE A 216 2.91 -3.51 14.98
CA PHE A 216 2.14 -4.39 15.85
C PHE A 216 3.05 -5.18 16.77
N LYS A 217 2.52 -5.54 17.94
CA LYS A 217 3.11 -6.54 18.81
C LYS A 217 2.58 -7.90 18.39
N ILE A 218 3.38 -8.67 17.67
CA ILE A 218 2.94 -9.95 17.11
C ILE A 218 4.07 -10.96 17.19
N ASN A 219 3.75 -12.16 17.67
CA ASN A 219 4.70 -13.26 17.60
C ASN A 219 4.54 -14.00 16.27
N MET A 220 5.49 -13.77 15.37
CA MET A 220 5.49 -14.39 14.05
C MET A 220 5.91 -15.87 14.06
N ASN A 221 6.51 -16.39 15.14
CA ASN A 221 7.01 -17.77 15.27
C ASN A 221 7.86 -18.22 14.06
N GLY A 222 8.71 -17.33 13.53
CA GLY A 222 9.57 -17.61 12.37
C GLY A 222 8.90 -17.53 11.00
N ARG A 223 7.64 -17.11 10.92
CA ARG A 223 6.94 -16.82 9.65
C ARG A 223 7.15 -15.36 9.24
N PHE A 224 7.00 -15.04 7.96
CA PHE A 224 6.99 -13.67 7.48
C PHE A 224 5.62 -13.20 7.01
N SER A 225 4.57 -14.01 7.10
CA SER A 225 3.23 -13.60 6.67
C SER A 225 2.12 -13.96 7.65
N ASP A 226 1.14 -13.06 7.77
CA ASP A 226 -0.06 -13.23 8.60
C ASP A 226 -1.26 -12.45 8.04
N GLY A 227 -2.47 -12.82 8.49
CA GLY A 227 -3.74 -12.19 8.15
C GLY A 227 -4.68 -13.03 7.29
N GLN A 228 -5.91 -12.53 7.14
CA GLN A 228 -6.99 -13.23 6.45
C GLN A 228 -6.76 -13.26 4.93
N GLY A 229 -6.60 -14.45 4.36
CA GLY A 229 -6.35 -14.60 2.92
C GLY A 229 -7.59 -14.39 2.03
N ALA A 230 -8.79 -14.68 2.54
CA ALA A 230 -10.02 -14.73 1.74
C ALA A 230 -11.22 -14.13 2.49
N ILE A 231 -11.25 -12.80 2.60
CA ILE A 231 -12.34 -12.07 3.23
C ILE A 231 -13.46 -11.89 2.22
N ASP A 232 -14.64 -12.49 2.46
CA ASP A 232 -15.78 -12.37 1.55
C ASP A 232 -16.48 -11.00 1.69
N LEU A 233 -16.41 -10.22 0.62
CA LEU A 233 -17.05 -8.92 0.49
C LEU A 233 -18.33 -8.96 -0.36
N LYS A 234 -18.88 -10.15 -0.63
CA LYS A 234 -20.15 -10.31 -1.35
C LYS A 234 -21.27 -9.54 -0.64
N PRO A 235 -21.99 -8.65 -1.36
CA PRO A 235 -23.13 -7.93 -0.79
C PRO A 235 -24.32 -8.86 -0.55
N LYS A 236 -25.25 -8.43 0.31
CA LYS A 236 -26.51 -9.15 0.52
C LYS A 236 -27.44 -8.94 -0.69
N PRO A 237 -28.26 -9.93 -1.06
CA PRO A 237 -29.22 -9.83 -2.17
C PRO A 237 -30.47 -9.03 -1.77
N GLU A 238 -30.29 -7.78 -1.35
CA GLU A 238 -31.37 -6.87 -0.93
C GLU A 238 -32.08 -6.27 -2.16
N GLY A 239 -32.74 -7.12 -2.96
CA GLY A 239 -33.36 -6.72 -4.23
C GLY A 239 -32.37 -6.56 -5.39
N LEU A 240 -31.12 -6.97 -5.20
CA LEU A 240 -30.06 -6.94 -6.20
C LEU A 240 -29.75 -8.37 -6.68
N VAL A 241 -29.50 -8.52 -7.98
CA VAL A 241 -28.93 -9.74 -8.55
C VAL A 241 -27.44 -9.75 -8.21
N VAL A 242 -27.02 -10.60 -7.26
CA VAL A 242 -25.62 -10.70 -6.81
C VAL A 242 -24.94 -11.95 -7.38
N PRO A 243 -23.60 -11.97 -7.54
CA PRO A 243 -22.91 -13.16 -8.04
C PRO A 243 -23.16 -14.39 -7.17
N GLU A 244 -23.24 -15.57 -7.76
CA GLU A 244 -23.38 -16.81 -7.00
C GLU A 244 -22.12 -17.11 -6.17
N HIS A 245 -20.93 -16.84 -6.73
CA HIS A 245 -19.65 -17.01 -6.07
C HIS A 245 -19.34 -15.90 -5.05
N GLN A 246 -18.36 -16.17 -4.19
CA GLN A 246 -17.83 -15.22 -3.20
C GLN A 246 -17.00 -14.12 -3.88
N VAL A 247 -16.84 -12.98 -3.20
CA VAL A 247 -16.04 -11.85 -3.68
C VAL A 247 -14.93 -11.58 -2.70
N TYR A 248 -13.79 -12.22 -2.90
CA TYR A 248 -12.72 -12.19 -1.91
C TYR A 248 -11.86 -10.92 -1.96
N ARG A 249 -11.36 -10.56 -0.78
CA ARG A 249 -10.26 -9.63 -0.59
C ARG A 249 -9.19 -10.29 0.26
N CYS A 250 -7.94 -10.17 -0.16
CA CYS A 250 -6.80 -10.54 0.65
C CYS A 250 -6.51 -9.43 1.68
N GLY A 251 -6.44 -9.79 2.95
CA GLY A 251 -5.89 -8.98 4.05
C GLY A 251 -4.64 -9.63 4.67
N ARG A 252 -4.05 -10.61 3.99
CA ARG A 252 -2.75 -11.20 4.35
C ARG A 252 -1.63 -10.34 3.79
N THR A 253 -0.56 -10.22 4.57
CA THR A 253 0.61 -9.42 4.20
C THR A 253 1.90 -10.04 4.70
N ILE A 254 3.03 -9.48 4.25
CA ILE A 254 4.36 -9.77 4.76
C ILE A 254 4.68 -8.82 5.92
N PHE A 255 5.26 -9.37 6.97
CA PHE A 255 5.74 -8.68 8.16
C PHE A 255 7.25 -8.73 8.25
N LEU A 256 7.87 -7.61 8.60
CA LEU A 256 9.28 -7.52 8.91
C LEU A 256 9.48 -7.12 10.38
N PRO A 257 10.51 -7.65 11.06
CA PRO A 257 10.83 -7.25 12.42
C PRO A 257 11.27 -5.78 12.45
N VAL A 258 10.90 -5.06 13.52
CA VAL A 258 11.29 -3.66 13.74
C VAL A 258 11.73 -3.44 15.20
N ASN A 259 12.81 -2.70 15.39
CA ASN A 259 13.30 -2.24 16.68
C ASN A 259 12.66 -0.90 17.03
N ILE A 260 11.97 -0.82 18.18
CA ILE A 260 11.28 0.40 18.63
C ILE A 260 11.55 0.73 20.10
#